data_AF-T1HT18-F1
#
_entry.id   AF-T1HT18-F1
#
_cell.length_a   1.000
_cell.length_b   1.000
_cell.length_c   1.000
_cell.angle_alpha   90.00
_cell.angle_beta   90.00
_cell.angle_gamma   90.00
#
_symmetry.space_group_name_H-M   'P 1'
#
loop_
_entity.id
_entity.type
_entity.pdbx_description
1 polymer ?
#
loop_
_entity_poly.entity_id
_entity_poly.type
_entity_poly.pdbx_seq_one_letter_code
_entity_poly.pdbx_strand_id
1 'polypeptide(L)'
;MAAWQAAWMEETRGRLTAALLPDVKSWVGRGFGEVDYYLTQLLSGHGYFREFLRKMGKRSEGNCVGMRDDAHHTFFVCERWGRARRDLERRVGEWVPERFQSITLSGRAQWNAVWANSNEKQVTLKDLDFDASEGQLEDPHISFGKPTYMVGEWLQVNCTSGPARPTPDVTWLINGRQAQNINNASHSARLSMHMIA
;
A
#
# COMPACT_ATOMS: atom_id res chain seq x y z
N MET A 1 -13.15 28.89 -15.97
CA MET A 1 -12.79 27.52 -16.40
C MET A 1 -11.91 27.49 -17.65
N ALA A 2 -12.23 28.20 -18.74
CA ALA A 2 -11.47 28.11 -20.00
C ALA A 2 -9.96 28.43 -19.88
N ALA A 3 -9.58 29.55 -19.24
CA ALA A 3 -8.17 29.90 -19.05
C ALA A 3 -7.39 28.87 -18.21
N TRP A 4 -8.04 28.30 -17.20
CA TRP A 4 -7.45 27.26 -16.36
C TRP A 4 -7.28 25.95 -17.14
N GLN A 5 -8.24 25.59 -18.00
CA GLN A 5 -8.16 24.43 -18.88
C GLN A 5 -7.02 24.57 -19.92
N ALA A 6 -6.79 25.77 -20.44
CA ALA A 6 -5.66 26.03 -21.35
C ALA A 6 -4.32 25.84 -20.64
N ALA A 7 -4.15 26.45 -19.45
CA ALA A 7 -2.95 26.28 -18.64
C ALA A 7 -2.70 24.81 -18.25
N TRP A 8 -3.76 24.04 -17.97
CA TRP A 8 -3.66 22.60 -17.69
C TRP A 8 -3.09 21.80 -18.87
N MET A 9 -3.49 22.13 -20.11
CA MET A 9 -3.01 21.44 -21.31
C MET A 9 -1.57 21.82 -21.69
N GLU A 10 -1.16 23.05 -21.39
CA GLU A 10 0.17 23.58 -21.67
C GLU A 10 1.22 23.16 -20.63
N GLU A 11 0.83 22.81 -19.40
CA GLU A 11 1.76 22.37 -18.36
C GLU A 11 2.53 21.10 -18.77
N THR A 12 3.83 21.11 -18.50
CA THR A 12 4.76 20.06 -18.92
C THR A 12 4.97 19.00 -17.85
N ARG A 13 4.68 19.33 -16.58
CA ARG A 13 4.69 18.39 -15.46
C ARG A 13 3.37 17.61 -15.40
N GLY A 14 3.42 16.39 -14.85
CA GLY A 14 2.20 15.59 -14.65
C GLY A 14 1.51 15.17 -15.97
N ARG A 15 2.26 14.97 -17.06
CA ARG A 15 1.69 14.62 -18.38
C ARG A 15 0.80 13.38 -18.35
N LEU A 16 1.07 12.43 -17.46
CA LEU A 16 0.16 11.30 -17.25
C LEU A 16 -1.21 11.78 -16.78
N THR A 17 -1.27 12.61 -15.75
CA THR A 17 -2.53 13.19 -15.21
C THR A 17 -3.27 13.98 -16.29
N ALA A 18 -2.55 14.76 -17.08
CA ALA A 18 -3.14 15.52 -18.20
C ALA A 18 -3.72 14.59 -19.28
N ALA A 19 -3.04 13.47 -19.60
CA ALA A 19 -3.54 12.46 -20.53
C ALA A 19 -4.77 11.73 -19.98
N LEU A 20 -4.79 11.44 -18.68
CA LEU A 20 -5.92 10.79 -18.02
C LEU A 20 -7.14 11.70 -17.93
N LEU A 21 -6.94 12.99 -17.63
CA LEU A 21 -7.97 13.97 -17.31
C LEU A 21 -7.88 15.21 -18.22
N PRO A 22 -8.17 15.07 -19.53
CA PRO A 22 -8.11 16.18 -20.46
C PRO A 22 -9.18 17.24 -20.22
N ASP A 23 -10.38 16.88 -19.74
CA ASP A 23 -11.45 17.84 -19.38
C ASP A 23 -11.66 17.88 -17.86
N VAL A 24 -11.04 18.85 -17.19
CA VAL A 24 -11.12 18.91 -15.72
C VAL A 24 -12.49 19.38 -15.25
N LYS A 25 -13.22 20.15 -16.06
CA LYS A 25 -14.57 20.60 -15.69
C LYS A 25 -15.50 19.39 -15.56
N SER A 26 -15.46 18.48 -16.54
CA SER A 26 -16.25 17.24 -16.49
C SER A 26 -15.81 16.32 -15.36
N TRP A 27 -14.50 16.24 -15.08
CA TRP A 27 -13.99 15.46 -13.95
C TRP A 27 -14.51 15.97 -12.60
N VAL A 28 -14.39 17.27 -12.34
CA VAL A 28 -14.80 17.87 -11.06
C VAL A 28 -16.32 17.88 -10.90
N GLY A 29 -17.08 17.98 -11.99
CA GLY A 29 -18.54 18.00 -11.97
C GLY A 29 -19.22 16.65 -11.80
N ARG A 30 -18.46 15.53 -11.72
CA ARG A 30 -19.05 14.20 -11.59
C ARG A 30 -19.73 14.00 -10.23
N GLY A 31 -20.92 13.41 -10.23
CA GLY A 31 -21.68 13.12 -9.01
C GLY A 31 -21.34 11.78 -8.34
N PHE A 32 -20.28 11.10 -8.77
CA PHE A 32 -19.90 9.78 -8.28
C PHE A 32 -18.40 9.55 -8.40
N GLY A 33 -17.89 8.62 -7.58
CA GLY A 33 -16.50 8.21 -7.63
C GLY A 33 -15.56 9.21 -6.97
N GLU A 34 -15.03 8.86 -5.80
CA GLU A 34 -14.16 9.74 -5.02
C GLU A 34 -12.72 9.72 -5.53
N VAL A 35 -11.97 10.79 -5.26
CA VAL A 35 -10.51 10.78 -5.40
C VAL A 35 -9.93 10.34 -4.08
N ASP A 36 -9.85 9.03 -3.88
CA ASP A 36 -9.33 8.45 -2.65
C ASP A 36 -7.80 8.23 -2.71
N TYR A 37 -7.28 7.50 -1.73
CA TYR A 37 -5.87 7.13 -1.62
C TYR A 37 -5.31 6.49 -2.90
N TYR A 38 -5.98 5.50 -3.48
CA TYR A 38 -5.41 4.74 -4.60
C TYR A 38 -5.49 5.53 -5.90
N LEU A 39 -6.55 6.35 -6.08
CA LEU A 39 -6.68 7.20 -7.26
C LEU A 39 -5.67 8.34 -7.20
N THR A 40 -5.46 8.90 -6.01
CA THR A 40 -4.45 9.94 -5.79
C THR A 40 -3.06 9.43 -6.17
N GLN A 41 -2.71 8.17 -5.89
CA GLN A 41 -1.43 7.59 -6.31
C GLN A 41 -1.29 7.51 -7.83
N LEU A 42 -2.32 7.02 -8.55
CA LEU A 42 -2.32 7.03 -10.02
C LEU A 42 -2.13 8.46 -10.56
N LEU A 43 -2.93 9.41 -10.08
CA LEU A 43 -2.96 10.77 -10.61
C LEU A 43 -1.71 11.58 -10.28
N SER A 44 -1.08 11.35 -9.14
CA SER A 44 0.16 12.05 -8.75
C SER A 44 1.42 11.34 -9.25
N GLY A 45 1.34 10.04 -9.57
CA GLY A 45 2.51 9.20 -9.76
C GLY A 45 3.32 9.00 -8.46
N HIS A 46 2.76 9.36 -7.31
CA HIS A 46 3.37 9.15 -6.00
C HIS A 46 2.89 7.85 -5.36
N GLY A 47 3.69 7.31 -4.45
CA GLY A 47 3.35 6.12 -3.66
C GLY A 47 4.27 4.94 -3.95
N TYR A 48 3.72 3.74 -4.13
CA TYR A 48 4.53 2.52 -4.16
C TYR A 48 5.15 2.17 -5.52
N PHE A 49 5.27 3.14 -6.42
CA PHE A 49 6.02 3.00 -7.68
C PHE A 49 7.52 3.09 -7.39
N ARG A 50 8.32 2.11 -7.80
CA ARG A 50 9.75 2.06 -7.46
C ARG A 50 10.51 3.29 -7.94
N GLU A 51 10.14 3.88 -9.09
CA GLU A 51 10.77 5.12 -9.53
C GLU A 51 10.50 6.29 -8.57
N PHE A 52 9.31 6.36 -7.98
CA PHE A 52 9.01 7.35 -6.95
C PHE A 52 9.75 7.03 -5.65
N LEU A 53 9.73 5.77 -5.20
CA LEU A 53 10.43 5.35 -3.98
C LEU A 53 11.94 5.58 -4.07
N ARG A 54 12.54 5.40 -5.25
CA ARG A 54 13.95 5.72 -5.52
C ARG A 54 14.24 7.20 -5.36
N LYS A 55 13.39 8.08 -5.91
CA LYS A 55 13.51 9.54 -5.73
C LYS A 55 13.42 9.95 -4.26
N MET A 56 12.64 9.21 -3.47
CA MET A 56 12.51 9.43 -2.02
C MET A 56 13.59 8.74 -1.18
N GLY A 57 14.58 8.08 -1.80
CA GLY A 57 15.65 7.37 -1.10
C GLY A 57 15.22 6.09 -0.38
N LYS A 58 14.00 5.59 -0.63
CA LYS A 58 13.48 4.35 -0.02
C LYS A 58 13.86 3.09 -0.80
N ARG A 59 14.41 3.24 -2.01
CA ARG A 59 14.89 2.15 -2.87
C ARG A 59 16.13 2.58 -3.63
N SER A 60 17.03 1.64 -3.91
CA SER A 60 18.18 1.88 -4.80
C SER A 60 17.77 1.93 -6.27
N GLU A 61 16.79 1.12 -6.67
CA GLU A 61 16.36 0.98 -8.07
C GLU A 61 14.90 1.40 -8.29
N GLY A 62 14.63 1.93 -9.48
CA GLY A 62 13.34 2.47 -9.90
C GLY A 62 12.68 1.70 -11.05
N ASN A 63 13.08 0.44 -11.26
CA ASN A 63 12.70 -0.36 -12.41
C ASN A 63 11.72 -1.50 -12.06
N CYS A 64 10.99 -1.96 -13.07
CA CYS A 64 10.20 -3.18 -13.08
C CYS A 64 10.66 -3.97 -14.32
N VAL A 65 11.44 -5.04 -14.11
CA VAL A 65 11.97 -5.91 -15.17
C VAL A 65 12.58 -5.09 -16.33
N GLY A 66 13.55 -4.23 -16.02
CA GLY A 66 14.26 -3.42 -17.02
C GLY A 66 13.50 -2.21 -17.58
N MET A 67 12.22 -2.04 -17.24
CA MET A 67 11.45 -0.83 -17.56
C MET A 67 11.38 0.11 -16.35
N ARG A 68 11.13 1.41 -16.58
CA ARG A 68 10.84 2.34 -15.48
C ARG A 68 9.54 1.96 -14.80
N ASP A 69 9.57 1.81 -13.47
CA ASP A 69 8.38 1.50 -12.67
C ASP A 69 7.71 2.78 -12.16
N ASP A 70 6.93 3.41 -13.03
CA ASP A 70 6.06 4.52 -12.71
C ASP A 70 4.57 4.12 -12.77
N ALA A 71 3.69 5.09 -12.51
CA ALA A 71 2.25 4.87 -12.57
C ALA A 71 1.81 4.45 -14.00
N HIS A 72 2.32 5.10 -15.04
CA HIS A 72 1.95 4.75 -16.42
C HIS A 72 2.27 3.27 -16.71
N HIS A 73 3.51 2.85 -16.40
CA HIS A 73 3.91 1.46 -16.55
C HIS A 73 3.01 0.53 -15.73
N THR A 74 2.77 0.85 -14.45
CA THR A 74 1.94 0.01 -13.58
C THR A 74 0.52 -0.18 -14.13
N PHE A 75 -0.18 0.88 -14.49
CA PHE A 75 -1.61 0.77 -14.84
C PHE A 75 -1.87 0.31 -16.27
N PHE A 76 -0.98 0.64 -17.21
CA PHE A 76 -1.28 0.48 -18.65
C PHE A 76 -0.35 -0.49 -19.37
N VAL A 77 0.86 -0.77 -18.86
CA VAL A 77 1.88 -1.52 -19.60
C VAL A 77 2.24 -2.84 -18.94
N CYS A 78 2.58 -2.82 -17.66
CA CYS A 78 3.25 -3.90 -16.94
C CYS A 78 2.55 -5.25 -17.12
N GLU A 79 3.32 -6.26 -17.51
CA GLU A 79 2.83 -7.61 -17.81
C GLU A 79 2.32 -8.34 -16.56
N ARG A 80 2.86 -8.01 -15.38
CA ARG A 80 2.37 -8.52 -14.09
C ARG A 80 0.87 -8.30 -13.93
N TRP A 81 0.36 -7.16 -14.41
CA TRP A 81 -1.06 -6.81 -14.34
C TRP A 81 -1.84 -7.19 -15.59
N GLY A 82 -1.19 -7.82 -16.58
CA GLY A 82 -1.78 -8.09 -17.90
C GLY A 82 -3.06 -8.93 -17.84
N ARG A 83 -3.18 -9.88 -16.90
CA ARG A 83 -4.43 -10.66 -16.73
C ARG A 83 -5.58 -9.76 -16.25
N ALA A 84 -5.37 -9.02 -15.16
CA ALA A 84 -6.37 -8.11 -14.61
C ALA A 84 -6.75 -7.00 -15.61
N ARG A 85 -5.76 -6.47 -16.34
CA ARG A 85 -5.98 -5.49 -17.41
C ARG A 85 -6.84 -6.05 -18.53
N ARG A 86 -6.56 -7.27 -19.03
CA ARG A 86 -7.42 -7.92 -20.03
C ARG A 86 -8.84 -8.18 -19.53
N ASP A 87 -9.00 -8.53 -18.26
CA ASP A 87 -10.31 -8.74 -17.65
C ASP A 87 -11.11 -7.42 -17.58
N LEU A 88 -10.44 -6.31 -17.28
CA LEU A 88 -11.02 -4.96 -17.36
C LEU A 88 -11.36 -4.60 -18.81
N GLU A 89 -10.45 -4.82 -19.75
CA GLU A 89 -10.63 -4.47 -21.17
C GLU A 89 -11.84 -5.17 -21.81
N ARG A 90 -12.14 -6.41 -21.41
CA ARG A 90 -13.38 -7.10 -21.85
C ARG A 90 -14.65 -6.37 -21.43
N ARG A 91 -14.60 -5.53 -20.39
CA ARG A 91 -15.75 -4.79 -19.86
C ARG A 91 -15.83 -3.36 -20.36
N VAL A 92 -14.69 -2.68 -20.49
CA VAL A 92 -14.63 -1.23 -20.78
C VAL A 92 -14.07 -0.91 -22.16
N GLY A 93 -13.66 -1.92 -22.92
CA GLY A 93 -12.90 -1.75 -24.15
C GLY A 93 -11.43 -1.46 -23.88
N GLU A 94 -10.74 -0.88 -24.85
CA GLU A 94 -9.32 -0.55 -24.77
C GLU A 94 -8.98 0.30 -23.53
N TRP A 95 -8.02 -0.19 -22.72
CA TRP A 95 -7.60 0.46 -21.48
C TRP A 95 -6.25 1.17 -21.64
N VAL A 96 -6.33 2.41 -22.11
CA VAL A 96 -5.18 3.32 -22.32
C VAL A 96 -5.43 4.66 -21.60
N PRO A 97 -4.39 5.46 -21.31
CA PRO A 97 -4.52 6.70 -20.55
C PRO A 97 -5.58 7.65 -21.10
N GLU A 98 -5.62 7.84 -22.42
CA GLU A 98 -6.51 8.78 -23.12
C GLU A 98 -7.99 8.39 -22.97
N ARG A 99 -8.27 7.12 -22.71
CA ARG A 99 -9.63 6.61 -22.52
C ARG A 99 -10.10 6.66 -21.07
N PHE A 100 -9.18 6.85 -20.12
CA PHE A 100 -9.46 6.80 -18.69
C PHE A 100 -10.67 7.66 -18.29
N GLN A 101 -10.65 8.97 -18.61
CA GLN A 101 -11.73 9.88 -18.25
C GLN A 101 -13.07 9.48 -18.91
N SER A 102 -13.05 9.15 -20.20
CA SER A 102 -14.29 8.78 -20.91
C SER A 102 -14.96 7.54 -20.30
N ILE A 103 -14.16 6.54 -19.91
CA ILE A 103 -14.65 5.31 -19.30
C ILE A 103 -15.15 5.59 -17.88
N THR A 104 -14.35 6.26 -17.06
CA THR A 104 -14.69 6.51 -15.65
C THR A 104 -15.87 7.46 -15.49
N LEU A 105 -16.11 8.38 -16.42
CA LEU A 105 -17.27 9.26 -16.42
C LEU A 105 -18.53 8.65 -17.07
N SER A 106 -18.42 7.52 -17.77
CA SER A 106 -19.57 6.91 -18.47
C SER A 106 -20.65 6.37 -17.51
N GLY A 107 -20.32 6.11 -16.26
CA GLY A 107 -21.26 5.69 -15.23
C GLY A 107 -20.61 5.00 -14.05
N ARG A 108 -21.40 4.82 -12.98
CA ARG A 108 -20.94 4.19 -11.72
C ARG A 108 -20.47 2.74 -11.93
N ALA A 109 -21.08 2.00 -12.86
CA ALA A 109 -20.69 0.63 -13.15
C ALA A 109 -19.27 0.53 -13.73
N GLN A 110 -18.94 1.41 -14.68
CA GLN A 110 -17.62 1.48 -15.30
C GLN A 110 -16.59 2.04 -14.33
N TRP A 111 -16.96 3.06 -13.53
CA TRP A 111 -16.13 3.54 -12.42
C TRP A 111 -15.72 2.39 -11.49
N ASN A 112 -16.70 1.65 -10.97
CA ASN A 112 -16.44 0.53 -10.06
C ASN A 112 -15.63 -0.59 -10.73
N ALA A 113 -15.81 -0.82 -12.03
CA ALA A 113 -15.04 -1.79 -12.80
C ALA A 113 -13.55 -1.42 -12.85
N VAL A 114 -13.25 -0.18 -13.25
CA VAL A 114 -11.88 0.36 -13.27
C VAL A 114 -11.28 0.30 -11.87
N TRP A 115 -12.06 0.68 -10.87
CA TRP A 115 -11.63 0.72 -9.48
C TRP A 115 -11.12 -0.64 -8.97
N ALA A 116 -11.99 -1.64 -9.01
CA ALA A 116 -11.72 -2.96 -8.44
C ALA A 116 -10.69 -3.78 -9.24
N ASN A 117 -10.55 -3.51 -10.54
CA ASN A 117 -9.70 -4.33 -11.43
C ASN A 117 -8.38 -3.66 -11.82
N SER A 118 -8.23 -2.37 -11.53
CA SER A 118 -7.02 -1.60 -11.81
C SER A 118 -6.54 -0.91 -10.54
N ASN A 119 -7.09 0.26 -10.22
CA ASN A 119 -6.53 1.19 -9.23
C ASN A 119 -6.27 0.55 -7.86
N GLU A 120 -7.32 0.08 -7.19
CA GLU A 120 -7.22 -0.47 -5.83
C GLU A 120 -6.31 -1.70 -5.81
N LYS A 121 -6.54 -2.63 -6.74
CA LYS A 121 -5.82 -3.91 -6.79
C LYS A 121 -4.32 -3.73 -7.00
N GLN A 122 -3.93 -2.91 -7.97
CA GLN A 122 -2.52 -2.76 -8.33
C GLN A 122 -1.75 -1.97 -7.26
N VAL A 123 -2.34 -0.89 -6.73
CA VAL A 123 -1.69 -0.12 -5.66
C VAL A 123 -1.58 -0.93 -4.37
N THR A 124 -2.64 -1.65 -3.97
CA THR A 124 -2.60 -2.53 -2.79
C THR A 124 -1.51 -3.58 -2.92
N LEU A 125 -1.38 -4.23 -4.07
CA LEU A 125 -0.36 -5.26 -4.24
C LEU A 125 1.06 -4.67 -4.25
N LYS A 126 1.26 -3.46 -4.75
CA LYS A 126 2.56 -2.77 -4.67
C LYS A 126 2.91 -2.33 -3.25
N ASP A 127 1.92 -1.91 -2.47
CA ASP A 127 2.06 -1.63 -1.04
C ASP A 127 2.55 -2.88 -0.30
N LEU A 128 1.84 -4.00 -0.51
CA LEU A 128 2.21 -5.29 0.08
C LEU A 128 3.59 -5.78 -0.34
N ASP A 129 3.98 -5.62 -1.61
CA ASP A 129 5.33 -6.00 -2.05
C ASP A 129 6.42 -5.10 -1.42
N PHE A 130 6.11 -3.82 -1.24
CA PHE A 130 7.03 -2.90 -0.60
C PHE A 130 7.23 -3.31 0.85
N ASP A 131 6.16 -3.52 1.60
CA ASP A 131 6.22 -4.00 2.98
C ASP A 131 6.95 -5.35 3.08
N ALA A 132 6.58 -6.34 2.25
CA ALA A 132 7.22 -7.66 2.27
C ALA A 132 8.73 -7.63 2.00
N SER A 133 9.21 -6.63 1.27
CA SER A 133 10.64 -6.45 0.99
C SER A 133 11.39 -5.58 2.00
N GLU A 134 10.67 -4.84 2.84
CA GLU A 134 11.18 -3.99 3.92
C GLU A 134 10.92 -4.68 5.27
N GLY A 135 11.09 -6.01 5.29
CA GLY A 135 10.80 -6.88 6.43
C GLY A 135 11.53 -6.47 7.71
N GLN A 136 11.32 -7.25 8.78
CA GLN A 136 11.93 -6.93 10.06
C GLN A 136 13.46 -6.91 9.97
N LEU A 137 14.06 -5.75 10.24
CA LEU A 137 15.51 -5.53 10.08
C LEU A 137 16.35 -6.34 11.07
N GLU A 138 15.79 -6.69 12.22
CA GLU A 138 16.47 -7.37 13.32
C GLU A 138 15.56 -8.43 13.93
N ASP A 139 16.09 -9.63 14.20
CA ASP A 139 15.32 -10.68 14.87
C ASP A 139 14.77 -10.19 16.22
N PRO A 140 13.50 -10.52 16.56
CA PRO A 140 12.93 -10.12 17.83
C PRO A 140 13.68 -10.82 18.97
N HIS A 141 14.01 -10.07 20.01
CA HIS A 141 14.68 -10.62 21.18
C HIS A 141 13.82 -10.48 22.44
N ILE A 142 13.91 -11.49 23.30
CA ILE A 142 13.25 -11.50 24.60
C ILE A 142 14.27 -11.15 25.67
N SER A 143 13.91 -10.21 26.53
CA SER A 143 14.68 -9.85 27.72
C SER A 143 13.85 -10.07 28.98
N PHE A 144 14.54 -10.40 30.07
CA PHE A 144 13.95 -10.64 31.38
C PHE A 144 14.32 -9.49 32.32
N GLY A 145 13.40 -9.06 33.17
CA GLY A 145 13.67 -8.02 34.16
C GLY A 145 14.77 -8.39 35.18
N LYS A 146 15.04 -9.68 35.37
CA LYS A 146 16.06 -10.21 36.28
C LYS A 146 16.51 -11.63 35.90
N PRO A 147 17.70 -12.07 36.35
CA PRO A 147 18.26 -13.37 35.95
C PRO A 147 17.63 -14.59 36.65
N THR A 148 16.90 -14.40 37.76
CA THR A 148 16.32 -15.52 38.52
C THR A 148 15.00 -15.10 39.17
N TYR A 149 14.01 -15.99 39.13
CA TYR A 149 12.66 -15.79 39.69
C TYR A 149 12.35 -16.89 40.71
N MET A 150 11.57 -16.53 41.73
CA MET A 150 11.09 -17.49 42.72
C MET A 150 9.71 -18.04 42.30
N VAL A 151 9.39 -19.25 42.77
CA VAL A 151 8.05 -19.82 42.59
C VAL A 151 7.02 -18.90 43.26
N GLY A 152 5.95 -18.56 42.53
CA GLY A 152 4.90 -17.64 42.96
C GLY A 152 5.16 -16.17 42.63
N GLU A 153 6.33 -15.83 42.10
CA GLU A 153 6.65 -14.48 41.65
C GLU A 153 6.13 -14.18 40.25
N TRP A 154 5.84 -12.91 39.97
CA TRP A 154 5.47 -12.44 38.64
C TRP A 154 6.67 -12.45 37.68
N LEU A 155 6.48 -13.06 36.51
CA LEU A 155 7.48 -13.07 35.46
C LEU A 155 7.37 -11.77 34.65
N GLN A 156 8.44 -10.98 34.62
CA GLN A 156 8.53 -9.78 33.80
C GLN A 156 9.41 -10.04 32.58
N VAL A 157 8.77 -10.07 31.42
CA VAL A 157 9.40 -10.30 30.12
C VAL A 157 9.08 -9.17 29.16
N ASN A 158 10.05 -8.83 28.32
CA ASN A 158 9.90 -7.83 27.29
C ASN A 158 10.33 -8.42 25.95
N CYS A 159 9.51 -8.23 24.91
CA CYS A 159 9.85 -8.62 23.55
C CYS A 159 10.11 -7.34 22.75
N THR A 160 11.32 -7.21 22.24
CA THR A 160 11.71 -6.06 21.44
C THR A 160 11.95 -6.52 20.01
N SER A 161 11.17 -6.00 19.08
CA SER A 161 11.39 -6.17 17.64
C SER A 161 12.11 -4.93 17.09
N GLY A 162 13.00 -5.13 16.12
CA GLY A 162 13.51 -4.02 15.31
C GLY A 162 12.39 -3.36 14.49
N PRO A 163 12.67 -2.21 13.83
CA PRO A 163 11.72 -1.60 12.92
C PRO A 163 11.28 -2.60 11.83
N ALA A 164 9.97 -2.69 11.59
CA ALA A 164 9.41 -3.55 10.56
C ALA A 164 8.24 -2.87 9.85
N ARG A 165 8.03 -3.24 8.59
CA ARG A 165 6.80 -2.96 7.84
C ARG A 165 6.26 -4.25 7.22
N PRO A 166 5.00 -4.63 7.50
CA PRO A 166 4.06 -3.96 8.40
C PRO A 166 4.54 -4.00 9.86
N THR A 167 3.88 -3.24 10.74
CA THR A 167 4.15 -3.32 12.19
C THR A 167 4.02 -4.78 12.64
N PRO A 168 5.00 -5.31 13.39
CA PRO A 168 4.99 -6.71 13.74
C PRO A 168 3.90 -6.99 14.78
N ASP A 169 3.12 -8.04 14.54
CA ASP A 169 2.17 -8.56 15.53
C ASP A 169 2.91 -9.39 16.59
N VAL A 170 2.75 -9.01 17.86
CA VAL A 170 3.42 -9.68 18.98
C VAL A 170 2.43 -10.59 19.71
N THR A 171 2.75 -11.90 19.76
CA THR A 171 1.96 -12.90 20.51
C THR A 171 2.85 -13.65 21.50
N TRP A 172 2.38 -13.83 22.74
CA TRP A 172 3.12 -14.53 23.79
C TRP A 172 2.65 -15.98 23.94
N LEU A 173 3.61 -16.91 23.87
CA LEU A 173 3.40 -18.34 24.08
C LEU A 173 4.28 -18.84 25.24
N ILE A 174 3.72 -19.61 26.16
CA ILE A 174 4.46 -20.34 27.19
C ILE A 174 4.35 -21.82 26.85
N ASN A 175 5.49 -22.47 26.57
CA ASN A 175 5.54 -23.89 26.19
C ASN A 175 4.57 -24.25 25.05
N GLY A 176 4.47 -23.37 24.04
CA GLY A 176 3.60 -23.56 22.87
C GLY A 176 2.11 -23.25 23.10
N ARG A 177 1.69 -22.83 24.31
CA ARG A 177 0.31 -22.42 24.61
C ARG A 177 0.22 -20.91 24.77
N GLN A 178 -0.85 -20.30 24.26
CA GLN A 178 -1.07 -18.87 24.42
C GLN A 178 -1.13 -18.48 25.89
N ALA A 179 -0.32 -17.49 26.28
CA ALA A 179 -0.23 -17.05 27.65
C ALA A 179 -1.54 -16.38 28.09
N GLN A 180 -2.03 -16.74 29.28
CA GLN A 180 -3.24 -16.16 29.88
C GLN A 180 -2.86 -15.14 30.96
N ASN A 181 -3.78 -14.21 31.29
CA ASN A 181 -3.59 -13.17 32.31
C ASN A 181 -2.38 -12.26 32.06
N ILE A 182 -2.29 -11.70 30.85
CA ILE A 182 -1.24 -10.75 30.46
C ILE A 182 -1.72 -9.31 30.72
N ASN A 183 -0.98 -8.56 31.53
CA ASN A 183 -1.16 -7.10 31.59
C ASN A 183 -0.38 -6.47 30.43
N ASN A 184 -1.07 -6.22 29.32
CA ASN A 184 -0.49 -5.66 28.10
C ASN A 184 -0.46 -4.13 28.18
N ALA A 185 0.69 -3.57 28.55
CA ALA A 185 1.04 -2.21 28.14
C ALA A 185 1.98 -2.37 26.94
N SER A 186 1.53 -1.94 25.75
CA SER A 186 2.23 -1.98 24.45
C SER A 186 3.70 -2.43 24.51
N HIS A 187 3.98 -3.60 23.92
CA HIS A 187 5.28 -4.30 23.81
C HIS A 187 5.86 -4.92 25.09
N SER A 188 5.32 -4.61 26.27
CA SER A 188 5.71 -5.23 27.54
C SER A 188 4.59 -6.11 28.11
N ALA A 189 4.94 -7.33 28.52
CA ALA A 189 4.01 -8.27 29.13
C ALA A 189 4.46 -8.61 30.56
N ARG A 190 3.56 -8.39 31.53
CA ARG A 190 3.69 -8.99 32.86
C ARG A 190 2.78 -10.21 32.93
N LEU A 191 3.39 -11.37 33.20
CA LEU A 191 2.73 -12.68 33.20
C LEU A 191 2.68 -13.24 34.62
N SER A 192 1.49 -13.72 35.03
CA SER A 192 1.35 -14.51 36.26
C SER A 192 1.74 -15.95 35.94
N MET A 193 2.81 -16.45 36.55
CA MET A 193 3.14 -17.87 36.46
C MET A 193 3.04 -18.48 37.86
N HIS A 194 1.93 -19.16 38.13
CA HIS A 194 1.86 -20.09 39.25
C HIS A 194 2.66 -21.33 38.85
N MET A 195 3.96 -21.33 39.15
CA MET A 195 4.76 -22.55 39.04
C MET A 195 4.27 -23.53 40.11
N ILE A 196 3.48 -24.52 39.68
CA ILE A 196 3.13 -25.67 40.52
C ILE A 196 4.37 -26.58 40.52
N ALA A 197 4.86 -26.90 41.72
CA ALA A 197 5.98 -27.82 41.94
C ALA A 197 5.65 -29.25 41.50
#